data_AF-A0A2A2BRX3-F1
#
_entry.id   AF-A0A2A2BRX3-F1
#
_cell.length_a   1.000
_cell.length_b   1.000
_cell.length_c   1.000
_cell.angle_alpha   90.00
_cell.angle_beta   90.00
_cell.angle_gamma   90.00
#
_symmetry.space_group_name_H-M   'P 1'
#
loop_
_entity.id
_entity.type
_entity.pdbx_description
1 polymer ?
#
loop_
_entity_poly.entity_id
_entity_poly.type
_entity_poly.pdbx_seq_one_letter_code
_entity_poly.pdbx_strand_id
1 'polypeptide(L)'
;PDGSDEALTDNQHILLIEQGRDKNNRMRNLIYEVDLNKASDLSGFDKPGEYPEFDDEKTLSQRGITLAQKTQVVDLRSLGWQQEKAEGLALIDSKTLAVANDNDFGVKVAMQHPVEGKTFKDYRVNAEGKLTLDDKQVETTLRVKPLEKPESDSELWIVTLPEALK
;
A
#
# COMPACT_ATOMS: atom_id res chain seq x y z
N PRO A 1 -5.52 -2.27 4.25
CA PRO A 1 -5.01 -1.06 3.59
C PRO A 1 -4.02 -1.51 2.52
N ASP A 2 -4.50 -1.59 1.29
CA ASP A 2 -3.68 -1.98 0.15
C ASP A 2 -3.11 -0.65 -0.40
N GLY A 3 -1.95 -0.27 0.12
CA GLY A 3 -1.20 0.90 -0.35
C GLY A 3 0.00 0.42 -1.13
N SER A 4 0.20 0.97 -2.32
CA SER A 4 1.40 0.77 -3.12
C SER A 4 2.27 2.01 -3.05
N ASP A 5 3.59 1.78 -2.99
CA ASP A 5 4.60 2.82 -3.07
C ASP A 5 5.52 2.54 -4.24
N GLU A 6 5.96 3.60 -4.90
CA GLU A 6 6.68 3.52 -6.17
C GLU A 6 7.98 4.33 -6.11
N ALA A 7 9.03 3.76 -6.68
CA ALA A 7 10.28 4.45 -6.94
C ALA A 7 10.69 4.22 -8.39
N LEU A 8 11.03 5.29 -9.10
CA LEU A 8 11.55 5.19 -10.45
C LEU A 8 13.02 4.78 -10.42
N THR A 9 13.37 3.75 -11.19
CA THR A 9 14.77 3.40 -11.42
C THR A 9 15.28 4.07 -12.70
N ASP A 10 14.44 4.15 -13.73
CA ASP A 10 14.62 4.99 -14.93
C ASP A 10 13.26 5.31 -15.60
N ASN A 11 13.27 5.67 -16.89
CA ASN A 11 12.05 6.03 -17.65
C ASN A 11 11.17 4.82 -18.05
N GLN A 12 11.70 3.60 -17.96
CA GLN A 12 11.06 2.37 -18.44
C GLN A 12 10.95 1.30 -17.35
N HIS A 13 11.63 1.51 -16.21
CA HIS A 13 11.66 0.60 -15.08
C HIS A 13 11.19 1.30 -13.81
N ILE A 14 10.25 0.66 -13.12
CA ILE A 14 9.66 1.15 -11.87
C ILE A 14 9.82 0.06 -10.81
N LEU A 15 10.28 0.42 -9.62
CA LEU A 15 10.15 -0.44 -8.46
C LEU A 15 8.84 -0.14 -7.75
N LEU A 16 8.12 -1.20 -7.39
CA LEU A 16 6.79 -1.15 -6.78
C LEU A 16 6.77 -2.02 -5.53
N ILE A 17 6.27 -1.46 -4.42
CA ILE A 17 5.86 -2.25 -3.26
C ILE A 17 4.43 -2.72 -3.47
N GLU A 18 4.24 -4.04 -3.52
CA GLU A 18 2.94 -4.67 -3.39
C GLU A 18 2.82 -5.31 -2.00
N GLN A 19 1.78 -4.91 -1.28
CA GLN A 19 1.55 -5.38 0.08
C GLN A 19 0.08 -5.58 0.36
N GLY A 20 -0.19 -6.50 1.27
CA GLY A 20 -1.54 -6.90 1.62
C GLY A 20 -1.59 -8.31 2.17
N ARG A 21 -2.76 -8.70 2.66
CA ARG A 21 -2.98 -10.04 3.19
C ARG A 21 -3.40 -10.99 2.09
N ASP A 22 -2.80 -12.17 2.06
CA ASP A 22 -3.21 -13.23 1.13
C ASP A 22 -4.54 -13.88 1.55
N LYS A 23 -5.02 -14.85 0.75
CA LYS A 23 -6.25 -15.61 1.04
C LYS A 23 -6.24 -16.37 2.39
N ASN A 24 -5.06 -16.57 2.98
CA ASN A 24 -4.88 -17.20 4.28
C ASN A 24 -4.62 -16.17 5.39
N ASN A 25 -4.89 -14.89 5.13
CA ASN A 25 -4.70 -13.77 6.04
C ASN A 25 -3.22 -13.52 6.42
N ARG A 26 -2.27 -14.00 5.62
CA ARG A 26 -0.82 -13.77 5.83
C ARG A 26 -0.42 -12.47 5.16
N MET A 27 0.21 -11.57 5.93
CA MET A 27 0.71 -10.31 5.40
C MET A 27 1.92 -10.54 4.48
N ARG A 28 1.96 -9.81 3.36
CA ARG A 28 3.06 -9.81 2.39
C ARG A 28 3.52 -8.39 2.14
N ASN A 29 4.82 -8.21 1.93
CA ASN A 29 5.44 -6.96 1.49
C ASN A 29 6.49 -7.35 0.44
N LEU A 30 6.07 -7.31 -0.82
CA LEU A 30 6.85 -7.76 -1.97
C LEU A 30 7.30 -6.54 -2.75
N ILE A 31 8.54 -6.52 -3.17
CA ILE A 31 9.04 -5.51 -4.11
C ILE A 31 9.17 -6.15 -5.48
N TYR A 32 8.64 -5.45 -6.47
CA TYR A 32 8.67 -5.83 -7.86
C TYR A 32 9.41 -4.79 -8.68
N GLU A 33 10.11 -5.24 -9.71
CA GLU A 33 10.50 -4.42 -10.85
C GLU A 33 9.44 -4.56 -11.95
N VAL A 34 8.96 -3.42 -12.43
CA VAL A 34 7.97 -3.30 -13.50
C VAL A 34 8.69 -2.76 -14.74
N ASP A 35 8.73 -3.56 -15.80
CA ASP A 35 9.31 -3.22 -17.10
C ASP A 35 8.21 -2.75 -18.07
N LEU A 36 8.32 -1.48 -18.48
CA LEU A 36 7.42 -0.80 -19.40
C LEU A 36 7.89 -0.85 -20.87
N ASN A 37 9.06 -1.43 -21.18
CA ASN A 37 9.64 -1.38 -22.54
C ASN A 37 8.72 -1.88 -23.65
N LYS A 38 7.91 -2.89 -23.34
CA LYS A 38 6.95 -3.50 -24.27
C LYS A 38 5.50 -3.15 -23.93
N ALA A 39 5.28 -2.38 -22.87
CA ALA A 39 3.95 -1.98 -22.46
C ALA A 39 3.38 -0.97 -23.46
N SER A 40 2.07 -1.02 -23.68
CA SER A 40 1.40 -0.01 -24.50
C SER A 40 1.31 1.32 -23.76
N ASP A 41 1.54 2.43 -24.48
CA ASP A 41 1.16 3.76 -24.03
C ASP A 41 -0.38 3.85 -23.96
N LEU A 42 -0.89 4.18 -22.77
CA LEU A 42 -2.33 4.26 -22.51
C LEU A 42 -2.93 5.64 -22.77
N SER A 43 -2.14 6.64 -23.18
CA SER A 43 -2.61 8.01 -23.40
C SER A 43 -3.79 8.10 -24.39
N GLY A 44 -3.88 7.18 -25.36
CA GLY A 44 -4.98 7.11 -26.33
C GLY A 44 -6.27 6.45 -25.81
N PHE A 45 -6.24 5.87 -24.60
CA PHE A 45 -7.33 5.10 -24.00
C PHE A 45 -8.01 5.84 -22.82
N ASP A 46 -7.65 7.09 -22.59
CA ASP A 46 -8.24 7.96 -21.55
C ASP A 46 -9.61 8.52 -22.00
N LYS A 47 -10.62 7.64 -22.05
CA LYS A 47 -12.00 8.00 -22.45
C LYS A 47 -13.01 7.54 -21.40
N PRO A 48 -13.94 8.41 -20.99
CA PRO A 48 -15.00 8.04 -20.05
C PRO A 48 -15.76 6.77 -20.49
N GLY A 49 -15.78 5.77 -19.61
CA GLY A 49 -16.50 4.51 -19.84
C GLY A 49 -15.75 3.47 -20.67
N GLU A 50 -14.53 3.76 -21.15
CA GLU A 50 -13.69 2.82 -21.90
C GLU A 50 -12.31 2.65 -21.25
N TYR A 51 -12.17 2.99 -19.96
CA TYR A 51 -10.87 2.96 -19.32
C TYR A 51 -10.31 1.53 -19.20
N PRO A 52 -9.02 1.29 -19.50
CA PRO A 52 -8.41 -0.04 -19.45
C PRO A 52 -8.46 -0.71 -18.06
N GLU A 53 -8.49 0.02 -16.96
CA GLU A 53 -8.42 -0.56 -15.60
C GLU A 53 -9.64 -1.42 -15.21
N PHE A 54 -10.74 -1.35 -15.97
CA PHE A 54 -11.93 -2.17 -15.74
C PHE A 54 -11.92 -3.49 -16.53
N ASP A 55 -10.99 -3.62 -17.47
CA ASP A 55 -10.91 -4.79 -18.36
C ASP A 55 -10.06 -5.91 -17.78
N ASP A 56 -10.40 -7.15 -18.15
CA ASP A 56 -9.53 -8.29 -17.92
C ASP A 56 -8.41 -8.37 -18.98
N GLU A 57 -7.38 -9.19 -18.72
CA GLU A 57 -6.22 -9.35 -19.60
C GLU A 57 -6.60 -9.72 -21.04
N LYS A 58 -7.67 -10.52 -21.21
CA LYS A 58 -8.15 -10.93 -22.51
C LYS A 58 -8.74 -9.75 -23.28
N THR A 59 -9.54 -8.93 -22.62
CA THR A 59 -10.18 -7.75 -23.21
C THR A 59 -9.13 -6.70 -23.56
N LEU A 60 -8.15 -6.47 -22.68
CA LEU A 60 -7.00 -5.61 -22.97
C LEU A 60 -6.22 -6.08 -24.21
N SER A 61 -5.94 -7.38 -24.30
CA SER A 61 -5.26 -7.96 -25.47
C SER A 61 -6.05 -7.76 -26.77
N GLN A 62 -7.38 -7.90 -26.72
CA GLN A 62 -8.25 -7.65 -27.88
C GLN A 62 -8.26 -6.19 -28.32
N ARG A 63 -8.06 -5.26 -27.37
CA ARG A 63 -7.89 -3.82 -27.63
C ARG A 63 -6.48 -3.47 -28.13
N GLY A 64 -5.59 -4.46 -28.24
CA GLY A 64 -4.19 -4.25 -28.64
C GLY A 64 -3.31 -3.67 -27.54
N ILE A 65 -3.76 -3.72 -26.28
CA ILE A 65 -3.02 -3.24 -25.12
C ILE A 65 -2.09 -4.35 -24.62
N THR A 66 -0.80 -4.06 -24.54
CA THR A 66 0.22 -4.93 -23.96
C THR A 66 0.51 -4.48 -22.54
N LEU A 67 0.38 -5.41 -21.57
CA LEU A 67 0.68 -5.15 -20.17
C LEU A 67 2.19 -5.03 -19.91
N ALA A 68 2.55 -4.23 -18.91
CA ALA A 68 3.89 -4.20 -18.37
C ALA A 68 4.29 -5.54 -17.76
N GLN A 69 5.59 -5.88 -17.83
CA GLN A 69 6.10 -7.11 -17.25
C GLN A 69 6.51 -6.85 -15.80
N LYS A 70 6.14 -7.75 -14.89
CA LYS A 70 6.47 -7.62 -13.47
C LYS A 70 7.33 -8.78 -12.99
N THR A 71 8.46 -8.48 -12.36
CA THR A 71 9.41 -9.46 -11.80
C THR A 71 9.61 -9.22 -10.31
N GLN A 72 9.42 -10.24 -9.48
CA GLN A 72 9.66 -10.09 -8.03
C GLN A 72 11.16 -9.98 -7.78
N VAL A 73 11.59 -8.90 -7.12
CA VAL A 73 13.00 -8.68 -6.80
C VAL A 73 13.33 -9.04 -5.35
N VAL A 74 12.40 -8.81 -4.42
CA VAL A 74 12.56 -9.24 -3.02
C VAL A 74 11.22 -9.45 -2.32
N ASP A 75 11.17 -10.44 -1.42
CA ASP A 75 10.12 -10.59 -0.41
C ASP A 75 10.69 -10.14 0.94
N LEU A 76 10.24 -8.99 1.44
CA LEU A 76 10.75 -8.42 2.70
C LEU A 76 10.41 -9.32 3.91
N ARG A 77 9.29 -10.05 3.86
CA ARG A 77 8.91 -10.98 4.93
C ARG A 77 9.90 -12.12 5.03
N SER A 78 10.44 -12.58 3.90
CA SER A 78 11.49 -13.60 3.86
C SER A 78 12.81 -13.13 4.50
N LEU A 79 13.05 -11.81 4.55
CA LEU A 79 14.20 -11.20 5.19
C LEU A 79 13.97 -10.84 6.68
N GLY A 80 12.77 -11.10 7.21
CA GLY A 80 12.42 -10.85 8.61
C GLY A 80 11.67 -9.55 8.87
N TRP A 81 11.22 -8.84 7.83
CA TRP A 81 10.39 -7.63 7.98
C TRP A 81 9.11 -7.93 8.79
N GLN A 82 8.90 -7.18 9.86
CA GLN A 82 7.78 -7.41 10.78
C GLN A 82 6.64 -6.39 10.61
N GLN A 83 6.97 -5.16 10.20
CA GLN A 83 6.01 -4.05 10.09
C GLN A 83 4.89 -4.38 9.11
N GLU A 84 3.65 -3.95 9.39
CA GLU A 84 2.52 -4.20 8.48
C GLU A 84 2.75 -3.49 7.14
N LYS A 85 3.06 -2.20 7.20
CA LYS A 85 3.17 -1.31 6.05
C LYS A 85 4.64 -0.97 5.75
N ALA A 86 5.08 -1.31 4.55
CA ALA A 86 6.29 -0.73 3.98
C ALA A 86 5.87 0.53 3.19
N GLU A 87 6.53 1.64 3.47
CA GLU A 87 6.31 2.95 2.85
C GLU A 87 7.64 3.72 2.83
N GLY A 88 7.97 4.33 1.70
CA GLY A 88 9.29 4.83 1.38
C GLY A 88 10.13 3.75 0.72
N LEU A 89 10.34 3.90 -0.58
CA LEU A 89 11.24 3.07 -1.39
C LEU A 89 12.22 3.97 -2.14
N ALA A 90 13.50 3.61 -2.14
CA ALA A 90 14.50 4.27 -2.96
C ALA A 90 15.53 3.28 -3.49
N LEU A 91 15.98 3.51 -4.72
CA LEU A 91 17.15 2.85 -5.30
C LEU A 91 18.41 3.59 -4.82
N ILE A 92 19.33 2.89 -4.16
CA ILE A 92 20.63 3.45 -3.77
C ILE A 92 21.64 3.24 -4.91
N ASP A 93 21.71 2.01 -5.41
CA ASP A 93 22.50 1.60 -6.57
C ASP A 93 21.82 0.39 -7.24
N SER A 94 22.38 -0.13 -8.33
CA SER A 94 21.74 -1.21 -9.11
C SER A 94 21.47 -2.50 -8.32
N LYS A 95 21.99 -2.67 -7.10
CA LYS A 95 21.79 -3.87 -6.28
C LYS A 95 21.27 -3.56 -4.87
N THR A 96 21.05 -2.30 -4.53
CA THR A 96 20.77 -1.89 -3.15
C THR A 96 19.55 -0.98 -3.08
N LEU A 97 18.60 -1.35 -2.21
CA LEU A 97 17.37 -0.60 -1.96
C LEU A 97 17.36 -0.05 -0.53
N ALA A 98 16.75 1.12 -0.36
CA ALA A 98 16.32 1.63 0.95
C ALA A 98 14.80 1.44 1.06
N VAL A 99 14.34 0.86 2.17
CA VAL A 99 12.92 0.63 2.45
C VAL A 99 12.59 1.11 3.85
N ALA A 100 11.58 1.96 4.00
CA ALA A 100 11.09 2.41 5.29
C ALA A 100 9.69 1.82 5.59
N ASN A 101 9.26 1.97 6.84
CA ASN A 101 7.87 1.70 7.22
C ASN A 101 7.13 3.02 7.50
N ASP A 102 5.82 2.97 7.30
CA ASP A 102 4.90 3.94 7.90
C ASP A 102 4.20 3.29 9.08
N ASN A 103 4.31 3.95 10.23
CA ASN A 103 3.72 3.53 11.48
C ASN A 103 2.75 4.56 12.06
N ASP A 104 2.22 5.47 11.22
CA ASP A 104 1.33 6.54 11.64
C ASP A 104 1.92 7.37 12.79
N PHE A 105 3.24 7.63 12.75
CA PHE A 105 4.02 8.30 13.81
C PHE A 105 4.03 7.54 15.16
N GLY A 106 3.84 6.23 15.13
CA GLY A 106 3.85 5.37 16.32
C GLY A 106 2.58 5.51 17.17
N VAL A 107 1.47 5.99 16.59
CA VAL A 107 0.21 6.20 17.32
C VAL A 107 -1.00 5.59 16.60
N LYS A 108 -2.06 5.34 17.36
CA LYS A 108 -3.38 4.94 16.83
C LYS A 108 -4.51 5.63 17.55
N VAL A 109 -5.66 5.70 16.87
CA VAL A 109 -6.91 6.15 17.48
C VAL A 109 -7.61 4.99 18.17
N ALA A 110 -8.09 5.22 19.38
CA ALA A 110 -8.91 4.28 20.14
C ALA A 110 -10.22 4.94 20.55
N MET A 111 -11.32 4.20 20.41
CA MET A 111 -12.62 4.62 20.94
C MET A 111 -12.64 4.47 22.46
N GLN A 112 -13.24 5.43 23.15
CA GLN A 112 -13.62 5.35 24.55
C GLN A 112 -15.14 5.30 24.63
N HIS A 113 -15.68 4.48 25.54
CA HIS A 113 -17.11 4.27 25.69
C HIS A 113 -17.84 3.88 24.39
N PRO A 114 -17.30 2.94 23.58
CA PRO A 114 -17.94 2.57 22.33
C PRO A 114 -19.31 1.93 22.59
N VAL A 115 -20.27 2.24 21.71
CA VAL A 115 -21.55 1.53 21.65
C VAL A 115 -21.31 0.12 21.14
N GLU A 116 -21.90 -0.87 21.81
CA GLU A 116 -21.73 -2.29 21.48
C GLU A 116 -22.17 -2.60 20.04
N GLY A 117 -21.41 -3.47 19.37
CA GLY A 117 -21.67 -3.86 17.98
C GLY A 117 -21.39 -2.77 16.94
N LYS A 118 -20.86 -1.61 17.35
CA LYS A 118 -20.47 -0.52 16.44
C LYS A 118 -18.97 -0.43 16.28
N THR A 119 -18.54 -0.14 15.07
CA THR A 119 -17.17 0.09 14.65
C THR A 119 -16.96 1.57 14.36
N PHE A 120 -15.70 1.98 14.18
CA PHE A 120 -15.36 3.36 13.85
C PHE A 120 -16.13 3.90 12.63
N LYS A 121 -16.44 3.03 11.65
CA LYS A 121 -17.14 3.39 10.41
C LYS A 121 -18.61 3.73 10.61
N ASP A 122 -19.20 3.34 11.74
CA ASP A 122 -20.61 3.59 12.04
C ASP A 122 -20.86 5.01 12.57
N TYR A 123 -19.84 5.64 13.17
CA TYR A 123 -19.99 6.96 13.77
C TYR A 123 -19.89 8.08 12.73
N ARG A 124 -20.58 9.19 13.00
CA ARG A 124 -20.41 10.46 12.28
C ARG A 124 -20.00 11.55 13.24
N VAL A 125 -19.49 12.65 12.70
CA VAL A 125 -19.17 13.85 13.47
C VAL A 125 -20.19 14.92 13.09
N ASN A 126 -20.90 15.48 14.07
CA ASN A 126 -21.82 16.60 13.83
C ASN A 126 -21.07 17.93 13.72
N ALA A 127 -21.79 19.02 13.44
CA ALA A 127 -21.21 20.35 13.28
C ALA A 127 -20.47 20.85 14.54
N GLU A 128 -20.82 20.34 15.72
CA GLU A 128 -20.21 20.66 17.01
C GLU A 128 -18.99 19.77 17.35
N GLY A 129 -18.59 18.87 16.44
CA GLY A 129 -17.43 17.98 16.64
C GLY A 129 -17.72 16.79 17.57
N LYS A 130 -18.98 16.47 17.84
CA LYS A 130 -19.40 15.33 18.67
C LYS A 130 -19.69 14.11 17.81
N LEU A 131 -19.37 12.92 18.35
CA LEU A 131 -19.71 11.67 17.70
C LEU A 131 -21.23 11.40 17.79
N THR A 132 -21.79 10.95 16.68
CA THR A 132 -23.19 10.56 16.55
C THR A 132 -23.34 9.17 15.96
N LEU A 133 -24.46 8.51 16.28
CA LEU A 133 -24.99 7.33 15.61
C LEU A 133 -26.43 7.62 15.22
N ASP A 134 -26.78 7.39 13.95
CA ASP A 134 -28.11 7.71 13.42
C ASP A 134 -28.57 9.13 13.81
N ASP A 135 -27.66 10.10 13.65
CA ASP A 135 -27.78 11.53 13.99
C ASP A 135 -28.02 11.85 15.48
N LYS A 136 -27.92 10.86 16.38
CA LYS A 136 -27.99 11.06 17.83
C LYS A 136 -26.60 11.11 18.44
N GLN A 137 -26.34 12.15 19.24
CA GLN A 137 -25.09 12.25 19.99
C GLN A 137 -24.92 11.07 20.95
N VAL A 138 -23.69 10.56 21.04
CA VAL A 138 -23.29 9.48 21.95
C VAL A 138 -22.17 9.94 22.89
N GLU A 139 -21.98 9.18 23.97
CA GLU A 139 -20.86 9.38 24.92
C GLU A 139 -19.51 8.90 24.37
N THR A 140 -19.52 8.18 23.24
CA THR A 140 -18.30 7.70 22.59
C THR A 140 -17.37 8.89 22.30
N THR A 141 -16.11 8.77 22.69
CA THR A 141 -15.06 9.74 22.37
C THR A 141 -13.86 9.04 21.75
N LEU A 142 -12.98 9.80 21.11
CA LEU A 142 -11.74 9.30 20.53
C LEU A 142 -10.55 9.75 21.36
N ARG A 143 -9.59 8.85 21.55
CA ARG A 143 -8.27 9.18 22.13
C ARG A 143 -7.16 8.63 21.26
N VAL A 144 -6.05 9.36 21.23
CA VAL A 144 -4.79 8.84 20.68
C VAL A 144 -4.13 7.94 21.72
N LYS A 145 -3.56 6.82 21.29
CA LYS A 145 -2.73 5.93 22.10
C LYS A 145 -1.45 5.61 21.32
N PRO A 146 -0.30 5.42 22.00
CA PRO A 146 0.88 4.89 21.35
C PRO A 146 0.63 3.47 20.82
N LEU A 147 1.36 3.10 19.78
CA LEU A 147 1.49 1.71 19.33
C LEU A 147 2.43 0.94 20.26
N GLU A 148 2.26 -0.38 20.29
CA GLU A 148 3.17 -1.28 21.00
C GLU A 148 4.27 -1.73 20.05
N LYS A 149 5.43 -2.13 20.59
CA LYS A 149 6.49 -2.70 19.74
C LYS A 149 6.06 -4.05 19.16
N PRO A 150 6.48 -4.40 17.93
CA PRO A 150 7.37 -3.62 17.06
C PRO A 150 6.65 -2.54 16.23
N GLU A 151 5.32 -2.46 16.26
CA GLU A 151 4.53 -1.54 15.41
C GLU A 151 4.83 -0.06 15.65
N SER A 152 5.28 0.31 16.86
CA SER A 152 5.71 1.68 17.17
C SER A 152 7.10 2.05 16.66
N ASP A 153 7.90 1.09 16.22
CA ASP A 153 9.27 1.35 15.77
C ASP A 153 9.26 1.92 14.35
N SER A 154 10.05 2.97 14.14
CA SER A 154 10.37 3.47 12.80
C SER A 154 11.67 2.79 12.35
N GLU A 155 11.62 2.15 11.19
CA GLU A 155 12.67 1.33 10.64
C GLU A 155 13.05 1.83 9.25
N LEU A 156 14.36 1.83 8.98
CA LEU A 156 14.92 2.00 7.64
C LEU A 156 15.81 0.79 7.37
N TRP A 157 15.44 0.01 6.38
CA TRP A 157 16.19 -1.17 5.94
C TRP A 157 17.01 -0.84 4.71
N ILE A 158 18.26 -1.31 4.71
CA ILE A 158 19.10 -1.34 3.52
C ILE A 158 19.13 -2.78 3.04
N VAL A 159 18.55 -3.03 1.88
CA VAL A 159 18.35 -4.37 1.31
C VAL A 159 19.29 -4.54 0.13
N THR A 160 20.20 -5.50 0.22
CA THR A 160 21.03 -5.93 -0.91
C THR A 160 20.33 -7.07 -1.66
N LEU A 161 20.05 -6.85 -2.93
CA LEU A 161 19.43 -7.83 -3.81
C LEU A 161 20.41 -8.96 -4.16
N PRO A 162 19.95 -10.17 -4.50
CA PRO A 162 20.85 -11.25 -4.93
C PRO A 162 21.53 -10.92 -6.28
N GLU A 163 20.79 -10.29 -7.18
CA GLU A 163 21.21 -9.87 -8.52
C GLU A 163 21.00 -8.35 -8.68
N ALA A 164 21.74 -7.73 -9.59
CA ALA A 164 21.53 -6.32 -9.91
C ALA A 164 20.26 -6.18 -10.78
N LEU A 165 19.52 -5.10 -10.55
CA LEU A 165 18.45 -4.60 -11.41
C LEU A 165 19.02 -4.23 -12.78
N LYS A 166 18.20 -4.34 -13.81
CA LYS A 166 18.62 -4.23 -15.21
C LYS A 166 18.55 -2.81 -15.74
#